data_AF-W1WSJ0-F1
#
_entry.id   AF-W1WSJ0-F1
#
_cell.length_a   1.000
_cell.length_b   1.000
_cell.length_c   1.000
_cell.angle_alpha   90.00
_cell.angle_beta   90.00
_cell.angle_gamma   90.00
#
_symmetry.space_group_name_H-M   'P 1'
#
loop_
_entity.id
_entity.type
_entity.pdbx_description
1 polymer ?
#
loop_
_entity_poly.entity_id
_entity_poly.type
_entity_poly.pdbx_seq_one_letter_code
_entity_poly.pdbx_strand_id
1 'polypeptide(L)'
;RRNQVLETLLNEIKFSVIRGNVSEIKFAGSKSSGAKGVDAAEGDKVTEENLDEMVAYAKNISAKLGSVIAMSGAIDIVADENTAYVIRNGHSMMSDITGTGCMLSSVVGVFISANPDNILKATAVALSAYGLAGELAYKKTMEMDGYTSTLRMNLIDYMGKMNAEMLQEGAKIEVR
;
A
#
# COMPACT_ATOMS: atom_id res chain seq x y z
N ARG A 1 21.18 8.14 -13.06
CA ARG A 1 21.53 7.28 -11.89
C ARG A 1 20.28 6.64 -11.28
N ARG A 2 19.38 7.38 -10.60
CA ARG A 2 18.16 6.82 -9.98
C ARG A 2 17.30 5.98 -10.94
N ASN A 3 17.01 6.51 -12.13
CA ASN A 3 16.15 5.84 -13.11
C ASN A 3 16.77 4.54 -13.63
N GLN A 4 18.08 4.57 -13.90
CA GLN A 4 18.83 3.40 -14.36
C GLN A 4 18.84 2.29 -13.32
N VAL A 5 18.98 2.63 -12.03
CA VAL A 5 18.91 1.63 -10.95
C VAL A 5 17.53 0.97 -10.91
N LEU A 6 16.45 1.74 -11.01
CA LEU A 6 15.09 1.17 -11.04
C LEU A 6 14.89 0.26 -12.26
N GLU A 7 15.32 0.69 -13.45
CA GLU A 7 15.23 -0.11 -14.67
C GLU A 7 16.03 -1.43 -14.54
N THR A 8 17.25 -1.37 -14.01
CA THR A 8 18.06 -2.57 -13.74
C THR A 8 17.33 -3.51 -12.80
N LEU A 9 16.82 -3.01 -11.66
CA LEU A 9 16.11 -3.83 -10.69
C LEU A 9 14.84 -4.46 -11.27
N LEU A 10 14.03 -3.71 -12.01
CA LEU A 10 12.80 -4.23 -12.62
C LEU A 10 13.06 -5.28 -13.71
N ASN A 11 14.22 -5.25 -14.37
CA ASN A 11 14.58 -6.23 -15.39
C ASN A 11 15.28 -7.47 -14.79
N GLU A 12 16.02 -7.32 -13.69
CA GLU A 12 16.85 -8.39 -13.11
C GLU A 12 16.19 -9.11 -11.93
N ILE A 13 15.19 -8.50 -11.29
CA ILE A 13 14.54 -9.04 -10.09
C ILE A 13 13.05 -9.24 -10.35
N LYS A 14 12.58 -10.45 -10.07
CA LYS A 14 11.14 -10.75 -9.99
C LYS A 14 10.61 -10.38 -8.60
N PHE A 15 9.98 -9.21 -8.50
CA PHE A 15 9.37 -8.76 -7.25
C PHE A 15 8.06 -9.51 -6.97
N SER A 16 7.84 -9.88 -5.71
CA SER A 16 6.53 -10.39 -5.27
C SER A 16 5.50 -9.28 -5.17
N VAL A 17 5.92 -8.14 -4.61
CA VAL A 17 5.09 -6.95 -4.39
C VAL A 17 5.91 -5.72 -4.73
N ILE A 18 5.31 -4.78 -5.46
CA ILE A 18 5.85 -3.43 -5.66
C ILE A 18 4.86 -2.45 -5.02
N ARG A 19 5.32 -1.75 -4.00
CA ARG A 19 4.51 -0.77 -3.26
C ARG A 19 5.08 0.63 -3.44
N GLY A 20 4.20 1.60 -3.64
CA GLY A 20 4.54 3.03 -3.66
C GLY A 20 3.28 3.88 -3.56
N ASN A 21 3.43 5.19 -3.50
CA ASN A 21 2.31 6.08 -3.80
C ASN A 21 1.98 6.06 -5.31
N VAL A 22 0.87 6.70 -5.70
CA VAL A 22 0.41 6.73 -7.11
C VAL A 22 1.51 7.23 -8.05
N SER A 23 2.18 8.34 -7.73
CA SER A 23 3.23 8.92 -8.58
C SER A 23 4.45 7.99 -8.71
N GLU A 24 4.84 7.29 -7.65
CA GLU A 24 5.94 6.31 -7.66
C GLU A 24 5.59 5.07 -8.50
N ILE A 25 4.37 4.56 -8.38
CA ILE A 25 3.90 3.42 -9.17
C ILE A 25 3.76 3.81 -10.64
N LYS A 26 3.26 5.00 -10.94
CA LYS A 26 3.26 5.55 -12.30
C LYS A 26 4.66 5.67 -12.88
N PHE A 27 5.59 6.16 -12.07
CA PHE A 27 6.98 6.27 -12.48
C PHE A 27 7.59 4.90 -12.76
N ALA A 28 7.40 3.90 -11.88
CA ALA A 28 7.86 2.53 -12.09
C ALA A 28 7.26 1.90 -13.34
N GLY A 29 5.95 2.07 -13.55
CA GLY A 29 5.27 1.68 -14.78
C GLY A 29 5.90 2.32 -16.01
N SER A 30 6.18 3.61 -16.01
CA SER A 30 6.79 4.29 -17.18
C SER A 30 8.21 3.81 -17.54
N LYS A 31 8.90 3.16 -16.59
CA LYS A 31 10.29 2.71 -16.74
C LYS A 31 10.45 1.23 -17.03
N SER A 32 9.38 0.44 -16.87
CA SER A 32 9.43 -0.95 -17.27
C SER A 32 9.40 -1.07 -18.80
N SER A 33 10.33 -1.87 -19.32
CA SER A 33 10.52 -2.14 -20.75
C SER A 33 9.27 -2.74 -21.42
N GLY A 34 8.38 -3.39 -20.64
CA GLY A 34 7.09 -3.93 -21.06
C GLY A 34 5.88 -3.02 -20.80
N ALA A 35 6.07 -1.83 -20.24
CA ALA A 35 4.99 -0.92 -19.83
C ALA A 35 4.87 0.34 -20.68
N LYS A 36 5.46 0.34 -21.88
CA LYS A 36 5.07 1.29 -22.94
C LYS A 36 3.57 1.12 -23.24
N GLY A 37 2.79 2.19 -23.12
CA GLY A 37 1.35 2.17 -23.36
C GLY A 37 0.51 1.61 -22.21
N VAL A 38 0.94 1.74 -20.94
CA VAL A 38 -0.06 1.78 -19.85
C VAL A 38 -0.79 3.11 -20.00
N ASP A 39 -2.10 3.08 -20.24
CA ASP A 39 -2.92 4.29 -20.24
C ASP A 39 -2.68 5.01 -18.92
N ALA A 40 -2.17 6.24 -19.00
CA ALA A 40 -1.81 6.98 -17.81
C ALA A 40 -3.11 7.37 -17.12
N ALA A 41 -3.37 6.79 -15.94
CA ALA A 41 -4.47 7.28 -15.13
C ALA A 41 -4.22 8.77 -14.80
N GLU A 42 -5.23 9.62 -14.83
CA GLU A 42 -5.07 11.05 -14.48
C GLU A 42 -5.06 11.27 -12.96
N GLY A 43 -4.19 12.18 -12.49
CA GLY A 43 -4.12 12.59 -11.08
C GLY A 43 -3.20 11.75 -10.17
N ASP A 44 -2.61 12.39 -9.16
CA ASP A 44 -1.60 11.77 -8.25
C ASP A 44 -2.20 11.20 -6.97
N LYS A 45 -3.53 11.11 -6.89
CA LYS A 45 -4.27 10.60 -5.72
C LYS A 45 -5.43 9.75 -6.19
N VAL A 46 -5.74 8.72 -5.41
CA VAL A 46 -6.97 7.93 -5.56
C VAL A 46 -8.10 8.68 -4.86
N THR A 47 -9.17 8.95 -5.58
CA THR A 47 -10.45 9.47 -5.08
C THR A 47 -11.55 8.47 -5.43
N GLU A 48 -12.76 8.68 -4.91
CA GLU A 48 -13.90 7.85 -5.33
C GLU A 48 -14.24 8.04 -6.81
N GLU A 49 -14.00 9.22 -7.37
CA GLU A 49 -14.36 9.51 -8.77
C GLU A 49 -13.42 8.80 -9.77
N ASN A 50 -12.14 8.62 -9.42
CA ASN A 50 -11.15 7.97 -10.29
C ASN A 50 -10.82 6.53 -9.85
N LEU A 51 -11.57 5.95 -8.92
CA LEU A 51 -11.25 4.66 -8.31
C LEU A 51 -11.15 3.53 -9.35
N ASP A 52 -12.14 3.42 -10.23
CA ASP A 52 -12.19 2.35 -11.24
C ASP A 52 -11.04 2.45 -12.25
N GLU A 53 -10.68 3.68 -12.63
CA GLU A 53 -9.53 3.96 -13.49
C GLU A 53 -8.21 3.56 -12.81
N MET A 54 -8.04 3.92 -11.54
CA MET A 54 -6.85 3.57 -10.76
C MET A 54 -6.76 2.06 -10.48
N VAL A 55 -7.89 1.38 -10.29
CA VAL A 55 -7.94 -0.09 -10.18
C VAL A 55 -7.49 -0.73 -11.50
N ALA A 56 -8.06 -0.31 -12.63
CA ALA A 56 -7.67 -0.82 -13.94
C ALA A 56 -6.17 -0.58 -14.22
N TYR A 57 -5.67 0.60 -13.83
CA TYR A 57 -4.26 0.96 -13.93
C TYR A 57 -3.35 0.01 -13.12
N ALA A 58 -3.69 -0.26 -11.86
CA ALA A 58 -2.92 -1.15 -10.99
C ALA A 58 -2.88 -2.59 -11.54
N LYS A 59 -4.01 -3.10 -12.04
CA LYS A 59 -4.09 -4.43 -12.68
C LYS A 59 -3.23 -4.51 -13.93
N ASN A 60 -3.25 -3.46 -14.78
CA ASN A 60 -2.44 -3.40 -15.99
C ASN A 60 -0.93 -3.43 -15.68
N ILE A 61 -0.49 -2.64 -14.69
CA ILE A 61 0.91 -2.68 -14.25
C ILE A 61 1.25 -4.04 -13.66
N SER A 62 0.37 -4.62 -12.85
CA SER A 62 0.60 -5.93 -12.25
C SER A 62 0.85 -7.00 -13.31
N ALA A 63 0.00 -7.07 -14.33
CA ALA A 63 0.16 -7.99 -15.46
C ALA A 63 1.51 -7.82 -16.17
N LYS A 64 1.94 -6.57 -16.37
CA LYS A 64 3.20 -6.24 -17.04
C LYS A 64 4.44 -6.56 -16.22
N LEU A 65 4.38 -6.37 -14.91
CA LEU A 65 5.51 -6.60 -14.00
C LEU A 65 5.51 -8.00 -13.39
N GLY A 66 4.43 -8.78 -13.56
CA GLY A 66 4.26 -10.08 -12.93
C GLY A 66 4.36 -10.01 -11.39
N SER A 67 3.92 -8.88 -10.81
CA SER A 67 4.07 -8.53 -9.39
C SER A 67 2.76 -7.98 -8.85
N VAL A 68 2.43 -8.23 -7.57
CA VAL A 68 1.33 -7.51 -6.91
C VAL A 68 1.68 -6.03 -6.81
N ILE A 69 0.74 -5.15 -7.13
CA ILE A 69 0.92 -3.70 -7.05
C ILE A 69 0.13 -3.16 -5.88
N ALA A 70 0.80 -2.42 -4.99
CA ALA A 70 0.16 -1.72 -3.87
C ALA A 70 0.36 -0.21 -4.03
N MET A 71 -0.71 0.51 -4.37
CA MET A 71 -0.75 1.97 -4.41
C MET A 71 -1.30 2.49 -3.09
N SER A 72 -0.47 3.20 -2.32
CA SER A 72 -0.91 3.75 -1.04
C SER A 72 -1.33 5.22 -1.14
N GLY A 73 -2.34 5.62 -0.37
CA GLY A 73 -2.86 6.98 -0.31
C GLY A 73 -3.91 7.14 0.80
N ALA A 74 -4.88 8.03 0.58
CA ALA A 74 -6.08 8.09 1.43
C ALA A 74 -7.02 6.89 1.18
N ILE A 75 -6.99 6.38 -0.06
CA ILE A 75 -7.57 5.11 -0.47
C ILE A 75 -6.40 4.31 -1.01
N ASP A 76 -6.13 3.16 -0.41
CA ASP A 76 -5.11 2.26 -0.93
C ASP A 76 -5.74 1.28 -1.93
N ILE A 77 -4.96 0.89 -2.94
CA ILE A 77 -5.32 -0.13 -3.92
C ILE A 77 -4.24 -1.22 -3.89
N VAL A 78 -4.65 -2.47 -3.77
CA VAL A 78 -3.77 -3.63 -3.90
C VAL A 78 -4.32 -4.54 -5.00
N ALA A 79 -3.57 -4.73 -6.08
CA ALA A 79 -4.04 -5.46 -7.25
C ALA A 79 -3.04 -6.49 -7.77
N ASP A 80 -3.55 -7.61 -8.27
CA ASP A 80 -2.87 -8.44 -9.26
C ASP A 80 -3.47 -8.18 -10.66
N GLU A 81 -3.11 -8.97 -11.67
CA GLU A 81 -3.66 -8.81 -13.03
C GLU A 81 -5.19 -9.05 -13.11
N ASN A 82 -5.78 -9.79 -12.17
CA ASN A 82 -7.14 -10.31 -12.22
C ASN A 82 -8.09 -9.64 -11.21
N THR A 83 -7.61 -9.31 -10.02
CA THR A 83 -8.40 -8.87 -8.86
C THR A 83 -7.76 -7.65 -8.20
N ALA A 84 -8.59 -6.75 -7.69
CA ALA A 84 -8.13 -5.65 -6.84
C ALA A 84 -8.85 -5.62 -5.49
N TYR A 85 -8.15 -5.09 -4.49
CA TYR A 85 -8.67 -4.76 -3.17
C TYR A 85 -8.50 -3.27 -2.95
N VAL A 86 -9.57 -2.62 -2.48
CA VAL A 86 -9.61 -1.22 -2.08
C VAL A 86 -9.67 -1.15 -0.56
N ILE A 87 -8.78 -0.36 0.02
CA ILE A 87 -8.62 -0.27 1.47
C ILE A 87 -8.78 1.18 1.90
N ARG A 88 -9.62 1.41 2.91
CA ARG A 88 -9.99 2.76 3.40
C ARG A 88 -9.63 2.95 4.85
N ASN A 89 -8.62 2.22 5.30
CA ASN A 89 -8.06 2.36 6.62
C ASN A 89 -6.96 3.43 6.64
N GLY A 90 -6.69 3.98 7.82
CA GLY A 90 -5.58 4.90 8.05
C GLY A 90 -6.03 6.28 8.51
N HIS A 91 -5.05 7.13 8.77
CA HIS A 91 -5.28 8.51 9.20
C HIS A 91 -4.27 9.47 8.57
N SER A 92 -4.71 10.67 8.17
CA SER A 92 -3.88 11.64 7.46
C SER A 92 -2.60 12.01 8.24
N MET A 93 -2.67 12.14 9.57
CA MET A 93 -1.50 12.44 10.42
C MET A 93 -0.36 11.42 10.31
N MET A 94 -0.59 10.22 9.76
CA MET A 94 0.48 9.26 9.48
C MET A 94 1.48 9.77 8.43
N SER A 95 1.07 10.66 7.52
CA SER A 95 1.98 11.27 6.53
C SER A 95 2.95 12.28 7.14
N ASP A 96 2.68 12.76 8.36
CA ASP A 96 3.51 13.73 9.05
C ASP A 96 4.73 13.08 9.74
N ILE A 97 4.78 11.75 9.74
CA ILE A 97 5.88 10.96 10.33
C ILE A 97 6.74 10.40 9.20
N THR A 98 8.02 10.80 9.18
CA THR A 98 8.99 10.21 8.25
C THR A 98 9.12 8.70 8.46
N GLY A 99 9.19 7.96 7.35
CA GLY A 99 9.40 6.52 7.37
C GLY A 99 8.14 5.66 7.56
N THR A 100 6.93 6.23 7.70
CA THR A 100 5.69 5.43 7.79
C THR A 100 5.43 4.61 6.53
N GLY A 101 5.77 5.15 5.35
CA GLY A 101 5.78 4.39 4.10
C GLY A 101 6.76 3.21 4.17
N CYS A 102 8.01 3.45 4.56
CA CYS A 102 9.04 2.41 4.64
C CYS A 102 8.65 1.29 5.62
N MET A 103 8.11 1.64 6.79
CA MET A 103 7.62 0.69 7.78
C MET A 103 6.52 -0.20 7.21
N LEU A 104 5.56 0.37 6.49
CA LEU A 104 4.51 -0.41 5.82
C LEU A 104 5.09 -1.40 4.79
N SER A 105 6.11 -1.02 4.02
CA SER A 105 6.77 -1.97 3.11
C SER A 105 7.40 -3.16 3.86
N SER A 106 7.97 -2.93 5.05
CA SER A 106 8.45 -4.01 5.92
C SER A 106 7.31 -4.89 6.45
N VAL A 107 6.18 -4.28 6.85
CA VAL A 107 4.98 -5.01 7.29
C VAL A 107 4.45 -5.90 6.16
N VAL A 108 4.37 -5.40 4.93
CA VAL A 108 4.00 -6.21 3.75
C VAL A 108 4.93 -7.42 3.61
N GLY A 109 6.25 -7.23 3.73
CA GLY A 109 7.23 -8.32 3.69
C GLY A 109 6.98 -9.42 4.74
N VAL A 110 6.58 -9.03 5.96
CA VAL A 110 6.23 -9.98 7.03
C VAL A 110 4.96 -10.76 6.66
N PHE A 111 3.93 -10.10 6.16
CA PHE A 111 2.65 -10.76 5.85
C PHE A 111 2.75 -11.73 4.68
N ILE A 112 3.46 -11.35 3.61
CA ILE A 112 3.61 -12.21 2.42
C ILE A 112 4.56 -13.38 2.68
N SER A 113 5.54 -13.22 3.58
CA SER A 113 6.41 -14.34 3.98
C SER A 113 5.68 -15.35 4.87
N ALA A 114 4.72 -14.90 5.68
CA ALA A 114 3.84 -15.78 6.45
C ALA A 114 2.76 -16.47 5.60
N ASN A 115 2.39 -15.91 4.44
CA ASN A 115 1.35 -16.43 3.54
C ASN A 115 1.81 -16.45 2.07
N PRO A 116 2.84 -17.25 1.73
CA PRO A 116 3.49 -17.19 0.43
C PRO A 116 2.58 -17.60 -0.74
N ASP A 117 1.58 -18.44 -0.49
CA ASP A 117 0.62 -18.88 -1.50
C ASP A 117 -0.50 -17.86 -1.77
N ASN A 118 -0.55 -16.75 -1.03
CA ASN A 118 -1.65 -15.79 -1.10
C ASN A 118 -1.16 -14.34 -1.02
N ILE A 119 -0.14 -14.01 -1.81
CA ILE A 119 0.56 -12.72 -1.78
C ILE A 119 -0.41 -11.53 -1.92
N LEU A 120 -1.40 -11.62 -2.80
CA LEU A 120 -2.38 -10.54 -3.01
C LEU A 120 -3.19 -10.25 -1.74
N LYS A 121 -3.85 -11.26 -1.17
CA LYS A 121 -4.65 -11.09 0.06
C LYS A 121 -3.77 -10.73 1.24
N ALA A 122 -2.60 -11.34 1.37
CA ALA A 122 -1.65 -11.03 2.43
C ALA A 122 -1.21 -9.55 2.38
N THR A 123 -0.98 -9.02 1.19
CA THR A 123 -0.66 -7.59 0.99
C THR A 123 -1.85 -6.70 1.35
N ALA A 124 -3.06 -7.04 0.92
CA ALA A 124 -4.26 -6.26 1.26
C ALA A 124 -4.52 -6.22 2.78
N VAL A 125 -4.39 -7.36 3.45
CA VAL A 125 -4.51 -7.49 4.91
C VAL A 125 -3.41 -6.71 5.62
N ALA A 126 -2.17 -6.71 5.11
CA ALA A 126 -1.06 -5.92 5.67
C ALA A 126 -1.35 -4.41 5.65
N LEU A 127 -1.84 -3.88 4.53
CA LEU A 127 -2.20 -2.47 4.40
C LEU A 127 -3.37 -2.12 5.31
N SER A 128 -4.42 -2.95 5.35
CA SER A 128 -5.57 -2.73 6.23
C SER A 128 -5.19 -2.77 7.71
N ALA A 129 -4.38 -3.75 8.14
CA ALA A 129 -3.90 -3.84 9.51
C ALA A 129 -3.06 -2.61 9.90
N TYR A 130 -2.16 -2.15 9.02
CA TYR A 130 -1.35 -0.97 9.26
C TYR A 130 -2.18 0.32 9.31
N GLY A 131 -3.15 0.47 8.41
CA GLY A 131 -4.08 1.59 8.41
C GLY A 131 -4.94 1.59 9.69
N LEU A 132 -5.48 0.43 10.09
CA LEU A 132 -6.27 0.30 11.31
C LEU A 132 -5.44 0.63 12.56
N ALA A 133 -4.20 0.13 12.63
CA ALA A 133 -3.28 0.52 13.70
C ALA A 133 -3.06 2.03 13.72
N GLY A 134 -2.97 2.69 12.56
CA GLY A 134 -2.91 4.14 12.42
C GLY A 134 -4.14 4.87 12.95
N GLU A 135 -5.35 4.38 12.67
CA GLU A 135 -6.60 4.95 13.20
C GLU A 135 -6.66 4.87 14.72
N LEU A 136 -6.36 3.68 15.28
CA LEU A 136 -6.36 3.45 16.72
C LEU A 136 -5.26 4.26 17.42
N ALA A 137 -4.08 4.34 16.80
CA ALA A 137 -2.96 5.13 17.28
C ALA A 137 -3.27 6.62 17.27
N TYR A 138 -3.96 7.12 16.25
CA TYR A 138 -4.40 8.51 16.20
C TYR A 138 -5.37 8.82 17.34
N LYS A 139 -6.41 8.00 17.52
CA LYS A 139 -7.36 8.16 18.63
C LYS A 139 -6.64 8.23 19.97
N LYS A 140 -5.73 7.29 20.23
CA LYS A 140 -4.96 7.27 21.48
C LYS A 140 -4.05 8.48 21.65
N THR A 141 -3.45 8.94 20.56
CA THR A 141 -2.59 10.12 20.57
C THR A 141 -3.37 11.38 20.97
N MET A 142 -4.59 11.56 20.46
CA MET A 142 -5.44 12.69 20.81
C MET A 142 -5.90 12.63 22.26
N GLU A 143 -6.22 11.45 22.80
CA GLU A 143 -6.54 11.28 24.24
C GLU A 143 -5.38 11.67 25.17
N MET A 144 -4.14 11.61 24.67
CA MET A 144 -2.92 11.93 25.42
C MET A 144 -2.45 13.37 25.21
N ASP A 145 -3.20 14.20 24.48
CA ASP A 145 -2.76 15.53 24.02
C ASP A 145 -1.40 15.46 23.28
N GLY A 146 -1.19 14.38 22.54
CA GLY A 146 0.04 14.09 21.82
C GLY A 146 0.02 14.56 20.36
N TYR A 147 1.18 14.45 19.71
CA TYR A 147 1.34 14.76 18.28
C TYR A 147 2.20 13.70 17.57
N THR A 148 2.94 14.07 16.53
CA THR A 148 3.67 13.14 15.64
C THR A 148 4.57 12.11 16.34
N SER A 149 5.31 12.50 17.39
CA SER A 149 6.17 11.57 18.14
C SER A 149 5.35 10.52 18.89
N THR A 150 4.30 10.96 19.58
CA THR A 150 3.35 10.09 20.31
C THR A 150 2.59 9.18 19.34
N LEU A 151 2.17 9.70 18.17
CA LEU A 151 1.54 8.91 17.13
C LEU A 151 2.47 7.81 16.60
N ARG A 152 3.75 8.12 16.37
CA ARG A 152 4.73 7.11 15.95
C ARG A 152 4.85 5.98 16.96
N MET A 153 4.94 6.31 18.25
CA MET A 153 5.00 5.32 19.32
C MET A 153 3.72 4.47 19.36
N ASN A 154 2.56 5.13 19.39
CA ASN A 154 1.27 4.44 19.42
C ASN A 154 1.03 3.57 18.19
N LEU A 155 1.48 3.99 17.00
CA LEU A 155 1.38 3.19 15.77
C LEU A 155 2.14 1.87 15.91
N ILE A 156 3.37 1.92 16.45
CA ILE A 156 4.17 0.72 16.72
C ILE A 156 3.47 -0.17 17.76
N ASP A 157 2.94 0.43 18.84
CA ASP A 157 2.23 -0.31 19.89
C ASP A 157 0.97 -1.01 19.35
N TYR A 158 0.16 -0.33 18.53
CA TYR A 158 -1.05 -0.92 17.96
C TYR A 158 -0.74 -1.94 16.87
N MET A 159 0.36 -1.80 16.13
CA MET A 159 0.85 -2.87 15.27
C MET A 159 1.26 -4.11 16.07
N GLY A 160 1.93 -3.94 17.21
CA GLY A 160 2.30 -5.05 18.09
C GLY A 160 1.10 -5.71 18.80
N LYS A 161 0.03 -4.95 19.06
CA LYS A 161 -1.21 -5.44 19.67
C LYS A 161 -2.22 -6.03 18.67
N MET A 162 -2.01 -5.80 17.37
CA MET A 162 -2.95 -6.19 16.33
C MET A 162 -3.27 -7.69 16.41
N ASN A 163 -4.55 -8.02 16.42
CA ASN A 163 -5.03 -9.40 16.49
C ASN A 163 -6.20 -9.62 15.52
N ALA A 164 -6.68 -10.86 15.42
CA ALA A 164 -7.73 -11.24 14.49
C ALA A 164 -9.06 -10.52 14.76
N GLU A 165 -9.44 -10.35 16.03
CA GLU A 165 -10.69 -9.68 16.44
C GLU A 165 -10.67 -8.21 16.04
N MET A 166 -9.60 -7.49 16.40
CA MET A 166 -9.41 -6.09 16.02
C MET A 166 -9.50 -5.91 14.50
N LEU A 167 -8.87 -6.80 13.75
CA LEU A 167 -8.87 -6.72 12.29
C LEU A 167 -10.23 -7.05 11.69
N GLN A 168 -10.96 -8.04 12.22
CA GLN A 168 -12.30 -8.38 11.75
C GLN A 168 -13.29 -7.22 11.95
N GLU A 169 -13.16 -6.49 13.06
CA GLU A 169 -14.03 -5.35 13.37
C GLU A 169 -13.66 -4.08 12.62
N GLY A 170 -12.36 -3.84 12.42
CA GLY A 170 -11.85 -2.56 11.92
C GLY A 170 -11.40 -2.54 10.47
N ALA A 171 -11.24 -3.70 9.82
CA ALA A 171 -10.79 -3.76 8.43
C ALA A 171 -11.84 -3.19 7.47
N LYS A 172 -11.41 -2.23 6.65
CA LYS A 172 -12.23 -1.58 5.61
C LYS A 172 -11.70 -2.01 4.25
N ILE A 173 -11.94 -3.26 3.88
CA ILE A 173 -11.47 -3.88 2.63
C ILE A 173 -12.66 -4.18 1.74
N GLU A 174 -12.58 -3.76 0.48
CA GLU A 174 -13.58 -3.98 -0.55
C GLU A 174 -12.94 -4.64 -1.79
N VAL A 175 -13.62 -5.60 -2.40
CA VAL A 175 -13.15 -6.28 -3.62
C VAL A 175 -13.64 -5.53 -4.86
N ARG A 176 -12.77 -5.41 -5.88
CA ARG A 176 -13.04 -4.80 -7.18
C ARG A 176 -12.59 -5.70 -8.33
#